data_AF-A0A3Q2C8X4-F1
#
_entry.id   AF-A0A3Q2C8X4-F1
#
_cell.length_a   1.000
_cell.length_b   1.000
_cell.length_c   1.000
_cell.angle_alpha   90.00
_cell.angle_beta   90.00
_cell.angle_gamma   90.00
#
_symmetry.space_group_name_H-M   'P 1'
#
loop_
_entity.id
_entity.type
_entity.pdbx_description
1 polymer ?
#
loop_
_entity_poly.entity_id
_entity_poly.type
_entity_poly.pdbx_seq_one_letter_code
_entity_poly.pdbx_strand_id
1 'polypeptide(L)'
;MENVRKSSQQYGALDKTELQRGMEKPPDDVISMADSTVTIEEIEGELFKIDQIRDILVRRESELRYMMDDIQLCKEITRLKQELQKFVTIPDIDKSAEDREKEEELLKQINKLVETRDFLVDDVEFERLRELEEDKEMAAFLQSKFPKVFSIFLSHSGAVQDQRVATKSQQTSNSILSKTGLSLLKDCCGFTCSVM
;
A
#
# COMPACT_ATOMS: atom_id res chain seq x y z
N MET A 1 4.57 15.87 -28.67
CA MET A 1 3.54 15.76 -27.61
C MET A 1 3.82 14.46 -26.87
N GLU A 2 4.61 14.55 -25.81
CA GLU A 2 5.04 13.39 -25.02
C GLU A 2 3.90 12.95 -24.09
N ASN A 3 3.52 11.69 -24.21
CA ASN A 3 2.55 11.04 -23.32
C ASN A 3 3.24 10.73 -21.99
N VAL A 4 3.06 11.60 -20.99
CA VAL A 4 3.42 11.33 -19.61
C VAL A 4 2.43 10.30 -19.06
N ARG A 5 2.86 9.04 -19.01
CA ARG A 5 2.18 7.94 -18.31
C ARG A 5 2.15 8.28 -16.82
N LYS A 6 1.01 8.73 -16.31
CA LYS A 6 0.74 8.78 -14.88
C LYS A 6 0.69 7.35 -14.35
N SER A 7 1.66 6.99 -13.50
CA SER A 7 1.59 5.78 -12.68
C SER A 7 0.42 5.96 -11.71
N SER A 8 -0.57 5.06 -11.74
CA SER A 8 -1.59 5.02 -10.69
C SER A 8 -0.87 4.81 -9.36
N GLN A 9 -1.01 5.77 -8.44
CA GLN A 9 -0.67 5.57 -7.03
C GLN A 9 -1.61 4.49 -6.49
N GLN A 10 -1.20 3.25 -6.68
CA GLN A 10 -1.91 2.06 -6.26
C GLN A 10 -1.25 1.59 -4.96
N TYR A 11 -2.09 1.20 -4.01
CA TYR A 11 -1.68 0.54 -2.78
C TYR A 11 -0.65 -0.56 -3.08
N GLY A 12 0.50 -0.51 -2.39
CA GLY A 12 1.61 -1.44 -2.61
C GLY A 12 2.58 -1.10 -3.74
N ALA A 13 2.49 0.06 -4.40
CA ALA A 13 3.50 0.50 -5.36
C ALA A 13 4.89 0.55 -4.69
N LEU A 14 5.83 -0.25 -5.20
CA LEU A 14 7.22 -0.28 -4.76
C LEU A 14 7.98 0.80 -5.52
N ASP A 15 8.23 1.95 -4.90
CA ASP A 15 9.31 2.80 -5.38
C ASP A 15 10.62 2.06 -5.14
N LYS A 16 11.33 1.78 -6.24
CA LYS A 16 12.61 1.08 -6.20
C LYS A 16 13.61 1.98 -5.51
N THR A 17 14.10 1.56 -4.35
CA THR A 17 15.35 2.11 -3.80
C THR A 17 16.48 1.62 -4.71
N GLU A 18 16.76 2.35 -5.79
CA GLU A 18 17.96 2.11 -6.60
C GLU A 18 19.19 2.53 -5.78
N LEU A 19 19.75 1.54 -5.05
CA LEU A 19 21.12 1.62 -4.57
C LEU A 19 22.05 1.66 -5.78
N GLN A 20 22.60 2.84 -6.10
CA GLN A 20 23.72 2.94 -7.03
C GLN A 20 24.89 2.13 -6.48
N ARG A 21 25.07 0.92 -7.01
CA ARG A 21 26.27 0.10 -6.79
C ARG A 21 27.40 0.69 -7.62
N GLY A 22 28.09 1.66 -7.06
CA GLY A 22 29.27 2.28 -7.65
C GLY A 22 30.52 1.40 -7.55
N MET A 23 30.97 0.94 -8.71
CA MET A 23 32.36 0.83 -9.18
C MET A 23 33.20 -0.41 -8.84
N GLU A 24 33.95 -0.78 -9.87
CA GLU A 24 34.72 -2.00 -10.13
C GLU A 24 35.99 -2.08 -9.29
N LYS A 25 36.39 -3.32 -8.95
CA LYS A 25 37.55 -3.63 -8.10
C LYS A 25 38.74 -4.04 -8.98
N PRO A 26 39.94 -3.42 -8.87
CA PRO A 26 41.15 -3.99 -9.44
C PRO A 26 41.74 -5.08 -8.52
N PRO A 27 42.56 -6.02 -9.03
CA PRO A 27 43.13 -7.09 -8.23
C PRO A 27 44.40 -6.62 -7.51
N ASP A 28 44.55 -7.12 -6.27
CA ASP A 28 45.66 -6.90 -5.33
C ASP A 28 45.86 -5.48 -4.81
N ASP A 29 45.06 -5.14 -3.80
CA ASP A 29 45.44 -4.13 -2.81
C ASP A 29 45.28 -4.76 -1.42
N VAL A 30 46.38 -4.81 -0.67
CA VAL A 30 46.39 -5.28 0.71
C VAL A 30 45.53 -4.32 1.51
N ILE A 31 44.39 -4.77 2.02
CA ILE A 31 43.51 -3.97 2.86
C ILE A 31 44.26 -3.69 4.18
N SER A 32 45.00 -2.60 4.20
CA SER A 32 45.61 -2.05 5.40
C SER A 32 44.50 -1.53 6.31
N MET A 33 44.30 -2.18 7.46
CA MET A 33 43.34 -1.74 8.49
C MET A 33 43.82 -0.52 9.29
N ALA A 34 44.93 0.13 8.88
CA ALA A 34 45.65 1.08 9.71
C ALA A 34 45.28 2.56 9.48
N ASP A 35 44.53 2.93 8.44
CA ASP A 35 44.05 4.30 8.24
C ASP A 35 42.61 4.27 7.72
N SER A 36 41.64 4.15 8.64
CA SER A 36 40.27 4.51 8.29
C SER A 36 40.20 6.03 8.18
N THR A 37 40.32 6.56 6.97
CA THR A 37 40.12 7.99 6.65
C THR A 37 38.65 8.42 6.75
N VAL A 38 37.80 7.61 7.36
CA VAL A 38 36.38 7.88 7.53
C VAL A 38 36.22 9.05 8.49
N THR A 39 35.64 10.14 7.97
CA THR A 39 35.38 11.35 8.74
C THR A 39 34.15 11.14 9.64
N ILE A 40 34.03 11.93 10.72
CA ILE A 40 32.86 11.87 11.61
C ILE A 40 31.59 12.20 10.81
N GLU A 41 31.70 13.15 9.88
CA GLU A 41 30.62 13.56 8.98
C GLU A 41 30.14 12.43 8.07
N GLU A 42 31.03 11.54 7.61
CA GLU A 42 30.67 10.35 6.85
C GLU A 42 29.91 9.32 7.70
N ILE A 43 30.34 9.11 8.95
CA ILE A 43 29.65 8.21 9.89
C ILE A 43 28.25 8.75 10.21
N GLU A 44 28.13 10.04 10.50
CA GLU A 44 26.86 10.71 10.76
C GLU A 44 25.92 10.64 9.55
N GLY A 45 26.47 10.81 8.34
CA GLY A 45 25.73 10.67 7.09
C GLY A 45 25.19 9.25 6.87
N GLU A 46 25.98 8.21 7.12
CA GLU A 46 25.52 6.81 7.02
C GLU A 46 24.50 6.45 8.11
N LEU A 47 24.67 6.96 9.34
CA LEU A 47 23.69 6.75 10.41
C LEU A 47 22.32 7.34 10.05
N PHE A 48 22.31 8.55 9.48
CA PHE A 48 21.08 9.18 9.00
C PHE A 48 20.40 8.36 7.90
N LYS A 49 21.17 7.76 6.97
CA LYS A 49 20.62 6.85 5.95
C LYS A 49 20.00 5.61 6.58
N ILE A 50 20.66 5.01 7.57
CA ILE A 50 20.14 3.84 8.28
C ILE A 50 18.82 4.18 8.98
N ASP A 51 18.74 5.31 9.67
CA ASP A 51 17.52 5.77 10.33
C ASP A 51 16.39 6.00 9.32
N GLN A 52 16.68 6.68 8.20
CA GLN A 52 15.69 6.89 7.13
C GLN A 52 15.17 5.56 6.57
N ILE A 53 16.06 4.61 6.28
CA ILE A 53 15.68 3.29 5.75
C ILE A 53 14.85 2.53 6.78
N ARG A 54 15.22 2.56 8.06
CA ARG A 54 14.44 1.94 9.14
C ARG A 54 13.02 2.50 9.15
N ASP A 55 12.85 3.81 9.10
CA ASP A 55 11.54 4.44 9.19
C ASP A 55 10.67 4.07 7.98
N ILE A 56 11.24 4.05 6.77
CA ILE A 56 10.54 3.55 5.56
C ILE A 56 10.11 2.08 5.73
N LEU A 57 10.99 1.22 6.24
CA LEU A 57 10.69 -0.19 6.41
C LEU A 57 9.58 -0.43 7.44
N VAL A 58 9.56 0.32 8.54
CA VAL A 58 8.53 0.23 9.58
C VAL A 58 7.17 0.65 9.03
N ARG A 59 7.10 1.75 8.25
CA ARG A 59 5.85 2.16 7.57
C ARG A 59 5.38 1.09 6.58
N ARG A 60 6.30 0.55 5.79
CA ARG A 60 5.99 -0.52 4.83
C ARG A 60 5.52 -1.81 5.51
N GLU A 61 6.08 -2.15 6.66
CA GLU A 61 5.62 -3.28 7.47
C GLU A 61 4.17 -3.05 7.96
N SER A 62 3.84 -1.84 8.40
CA SER A 62 2.47 -1.48 8.77
C SER A 62 1.51 -1.61 7.57
N GLU A 63 1.87 -1.10 6.39
CA GLU A 63 1.07 -1.31 5.16
C GLU A 63 0.84 -2.80 4.87
N LEU A 64 1.88 -3.63 5.03
CA LEU A 64 1.79 -5.08 4.82
C LEU A 64 0.88 -5.77 5.84
N ARG A 65 0.80 -5.27 7.07
CA ARG A 65 -0.15 -5.77 8.07
C ARG A 65 -1.59 -5.44 7.66
N TYR A 66 -1.87 -4.21 7.22
CA TYR A 66 -3.18 -3.85 6.67
C TYR A 66 -3.57 -4.72 5.47
N MET A 67 -2.64 -4.99 4.54
CA MET A 67 -2.84 -5.92 3.43
C MET A 67 -3.23 -7.32 3.90
N MET A 68 -2.52 -7.83 4.90
CA MET A 68 -2.78 -9.16 5.45
C MET A 68 -4.20 -9.24 6.04
N ASP A 69 -4.60 -8.22 6.79
CA ASP A 69 -5.92 -8.14 7.42
C ASP A 69 -7.04 -8.03 6.36
N ASP A 70 -6.87 -7.20 5.31
CA ASP A 70 -7.82 -7.13 4.19
C ASP A 70 -7.96 -8.47 3.46
N ILE A 71 -6.85 -9.19 3.26
CA ILE A 71 -6.86 -10.54 2.67
C ILE A 71 -7.64 -11.51 3.55
N GLN A 72 -7.50 -11.43 4.87
CA GLN A 72 -8.24 -12.30 5.80
C GLN A 72 -9.75 -11.99 5.79
N LEU A 73 -10.13 -10.71 5.80
CA LEU A 73 -11.52 -10.28 5.66
C LEU A 73 -12.11 -10.76 4.33
N CYS A 74 -11.38 -10.59 3.23
CA CYS A 74 -11.81 -11.03 1.90
C CYS A 74 -12.01 -12.55 1.81
N LYS A 75 -11.12 -13.34 2.43
CA LYS A 75 -11.26 -14.81 2.51
C LYS A 75 -12.53 -15.20 3.24
N GLU A 76 -12.80 -14.60 4.39
CA GLU A 76 -13.97 -14.92 5.19
C GLU A 76 -15.28 -14.47 4.51
N ILE A 77 -15.31 -13.27 3.95
CA ILE A 77 -16.43 -12.80 3.13
C ILE A 77 -16.70 -13.76 1.97
N THR A 78 -15.66 -14.25 1.30
CA THR A 78 -15.80 -15.20 0.19
C THR A 78 -16.38 -16.53 0.66
N ARG A 79 -15.90 -17.05 1.81
CA ARG A 79 -16.43 -18.28 2.42
C ARG A 79 -17.93 -18.14 2.73
N LEU A 80 -18.32 -17.06 3.40
CA LEU A 80 -19.71 -16.79 3.77
C LEU A 80 -20.58 -16.56 2.53
N LYS A 81 -20.09 -15.87 1.49
CA LYS A 81 -20.81 -15.69 0.23
C LYS A 81 -21.07 -17.02 -0.49
N GLN A 82 -20.11 -17.94 -0.49
CA GLN A 82 -20.28 -19.28 -1.05
C GLN A 82 -21.33 -20.09 -0.28
N GLU A 83 -21.39 -19.92 1.04
CA GLU A 83 -22.41 -20.55 1.88
C GLU A 83 -23.80 -19.95 1.60
N LEU A 84 -23.90 -18.62 1.56
CA LEU A 84 -25.13 -17.88 1.25
C LEU A 84 -25.69 -18.25 -0.12
N GLN A 85 -24.82 -18.45 -1.13
CA GLN A 85 -25.23 -18.81 -2.47
C GLN A 85 -26.10 -20.07 -2.53
N LYS A 86 -25.88 -21.04 -1.62
CA LYS A 86 -26.69 -22.28 -1.54
C LYS A 86 -28.16 -22.00 -1.23
N PHE A 87 -28.43 -20.96 -0.44
CA PHE A 87 -29.78 -20.56 -0.07
C PHE A 87 -30.40 -19.65 -1.14
N VAL A 88 -29.62 -18.72 -1.69
CA VAL A 88 -30.08 -17.78 -2.74
C VAL A 88 -30.50 -18.50 -4.03
N THR A 89 -29.93 -19.68 -4.33
CA THR A 89 -30.35 -20.47 -5.50
C THR A 89 -31.71 -21.15 -5.35
N ILE A 90 -32.25 -21.24 -4.12
CA ILE A 90 -33.56 -21.83 -3.85
C ILE A 90 -34.62 -20.73 -4.02
N PRO A 91 -35.70 -20.95 -4.80
CA PRO A 91 -36.80 -19.99 -4.87
C PRO A 91 -37.43 -19.73 -3.49
N ASP A 92 -37.84 -18.49 -3.20
CA ASP A 92 -38.34 -18.11 -1.87
C ASP A 92 -39.56 -18.91 -1.40
N ILE A 93 -40.38 -19.39 -2.34
CA ILE A 93 -41.57 -20.22 -2.07
C ILE A 93 -41.17 -21.59 -1.52
N ASP A 94 -40.00 -22.08 -1.91
CA ASP A 94 -39.49 -23.41 -1.57
C ASP A 94 -38.54 -23.39 -0.36
N LYS A 95 -38.26 -22.20 0.21
CA LYS A 95 -37.42 -22.05 1.41
C LYS A 95 -38.17 -22.40 2.69
N SER A 96 -37.55 -23.20 3.55
CA SER A 96 -38.04 -23.40 4.91
C SER A 96 -37.88 -22.13 5.77
N ALA A 97 -38.48 -22.11 6.96
CA ALA A 97 -38.28 -20.99 7.88
C ALA A 97 -36.82 -20.91 8.37
N GLU A 98 -36.22 -22.07 8.61
CA GLU A 98 -34.85 -22.24 9.03
C GLU A 98 -33.86 -21.79 7.94
N ASP A 99 -34.17 -22.03 6.66
CA ASP A 99 -33.34 -21.56 5.54
C ASP A 99 -33.35 -20.02 5.46
N ARG A 100 -34.51 -19.40 5.65
CA ARG A 100 -34.63 -17.93 5.68
C ARG A 100 -33.86 -17.31 6.84
N GLU A 101 -33.93 -17.92 8.02
CA GLU A 101 -33.20 -17.44 9.20
C GLU A 101 -31.67 -17.54 8.98
N LYS A 102 -31.19 -18.67 8.45
CA LYS A 102 -29.76 -18.85 8.12
C LYS A 102 -29.29 -17.89 7.03
N GLU A 103 -30.09 -17.66 6.00
CA GLU A 103 -29.80 -16.70 4.93
C GLU A 103 -29.64 -15.27 5.50
N GLU A 104 -30.56 -14.86 6.38
CA GLU A 104 -30.50 -13.55 7.05
C GLU A 104 -29.26 -13.43 7.96
N GLU A 105 -28.92 -14.48 8.70
CA GLU A 105 -27.75 -14.49 9.57
C GLU A 105 -26.44 -14.41 8.77
N LEU A 106 -26.32 -15.15 7.67
CA LEU A 106 -25.17 -15.07 6.75
C LEU A 106 -25.03 -13.66 6.16
N LEU A 107 -26.15 -13.03 5.76
CA LEU A 107 -26.14 -11.65 5.28
C LEU A 107 -25.66 -10.66 6.35
N LYS A 108 -26.12 -10.79 7.60
CA LYS A 108 -25.67 -9.95 8.72
C LYS A 108 -24.17 -10.09 8.96
N GLN A 109 -23.65 -11.32 8.97
CA GLN A 109 -22.21 -11.57 9.14
C GLN A 109 -21.38 -10.99 8.00
N ILE A 110 -21.82 -11.17 6.75
CA ILE A 110 -21.15 -10.58 5.58
C ILE A 110 -21.13 -9.05 5.68
N ASN A 111 -22.26 -8.42 6.01
CA ASN A 111 -22.32 -6.96 6.15
C ASN A 111 -21.37 -6.46 7.22
N LYS A 112 -21.33 -7.11 8.39
CA LYS A 112 -20.39 -6.76 9.46
C LYS A 112 -18.93 -6.84 9.01
N LEU A 113 -18.54 -7.86 8.25
CA LEU A 113 -17.18 -7.96 7.71
C LEU A 113 -16.87 -6.89 6.66
N VAL A 114 -17.86 -6.53 5.84
CA VAL A 114 -17.72 -5.43 4.88
C VAL A 114 -17.55 -4.09 5.60
N GLU A 115 -18.31 -3.84 6.67
CA GLU A 115 -18.14 -2.66 7.53
C GLU A 115 -16.74 -2.64 8.16
N THR A 116 -16.27 -3.75 8.73
CA THR A 116 -14.89 -3.84 9.26
C THR A 116 -13.85 -3.52 8.18
N ARG A 117 -14.05 -3.97 6.95
CA ARG A 117 -13.16 -3.66 5.83
C ARG A 117 -13.20 -2.18 5.45
N ASP A 118 -14.36 -1.54 5.54
CA ASP A 118 -14.52 -0.09 5.31
C ASP A 118 -13.72 0.71 6.35
N PHE A 119 -13.84 0.33 7.63
CA PHE A 119 -13.02 0.93 8.70
C PHE A 119 -11.52 0.76 8.48
N LEU A 120 -11.09 -0.40 7.94
CA LEU A 120 -9.68 -0.64 7.63
C LEU A 120 -9.14 0.32 6.55
N VAL A 121 -9.97 0.65 5.56
CA VAL A 121 -9.62 1.59 4.50
C VAL A 121 -9.48 3.01 5.07
N ASP A 122 -10.41 3.42 5.92
CA ASP A 122 -10.37 4.73 6.59
C ASP A 122 -9.13 4.85 7.49
N ASP A 123 -8.78 3.80 8.23
CA ASP A 123 -7.62 3.78 9.13
C ASP A 123 -6.29 3.89 8.37
N VAL A 124 -6.15 3.17 7.24
CA VAL A 124 -4.98 3.29 6.35
C VAL A 124 -4.81 4.70 5.80
N GLU A 125 -5.88 5.34 5.36
CA GLU A 125 -5.79 6.70 4.83
C GLU A 125 -5.48 7.70 5.94
N PHE A 126 -6.00 7.49 7.15
CA PHE A 126 -5.65 8.31 8.30
C PHE A 126 -4.16 8.21 8.64
N GLU A 127 -3.61 7.00 8.64
CA GLU A 127 -2.19 6.80 8.92
C GLU A 127 -1.31 7.43 7.84
N ARG A 128 -1.69 7.31 6.56
CA ARG A 128 -0.99 7.98 5.46
C ARG A 128 -0.96 9.50 5.61
N LEU A 129 -2.08 10.10 6.04
CA LEU A 129 -2.14 11.55 6.29
C LEU A 129 -1.26 11.96 7.47
N ARG A 130 -1.20 11.15 8.52
CA ARG A 130 -0.29 11.36 9.66
C ARG A 130 1.17 11.35 9.21
N GLU A 131 1.59 10.31 8.49
CA GLU A 131 2.96 10.16 8.00
C GLU A 131 3.40 11.37 7.14
N LEU A 132 2.51 11.88 6.29
CA LEU A 132 2.78 13.07 5.48
C LEU A 132 3.03 14.34 6.31
N GLU A 133 2.27 14.53 7.40
CA GLU A 133 2.49 15.68 8.27
C GLU A 133 3.76 15.51 9.11
N GLU A 134 4.06 14.30 9.59
CA GLU A 134 5.32 13.98 10.29
C GLU A 134 6.54 14.26 9.40
N ASP A 135 6.51 13.84 8.13
CA ASP A 135 7.60 14.07 7.18
C ASP A 135 7.79 15.59 6.89
N LYS A 136 6.69 16.34 6.84
CA LYS A 136 6.71 17.79 6.64
C LYS A 136 7.28 18.52 7.86
N GLU A 137 6.89 18.13 9.07
CA GLU A 137 7.46 18.66 10.31
C GLU A 137 8.96 18.33 10.41
N MET A 138 9.35 17.09 10.07
CA MET A 138 10.74 16.66 10.06
C MET A 138 11.57 17.47 9.07
N ALA A 139 11.08 17.68 7.84
CA ALA A 139 11.74 18.48 6.83
C ALA A 139 11.92 19.94 7.28
N ALA A 140 10.88 20.55 7.87
CA ALA A 140 10.96 21.91 8.40
C ALA A 140 11.94 22.03 9.58
N PHE A 141 11.98 21.02 10.45
CA PHE A 141 12.93 20.97 11.56
C PHE A 141 14.37 20.86 11.05
N LEU A 142 14.65 19.96 10.12
CA LEU A 142 15.97 19.79 9.51
C LEU A 142 16.41 21.06 8.79
N GLN A 143 15.51 21.71 8.03
CA GLN A 143 15.82 22.96 7.35
C GLN A 143 16.21 24.08 8.34
N SER A 144 15.52 24.18 9.48
CA SER A 144 15.74 25.25 10.46
C SER A 144 16.92 25.02 11.40
N LYS A 145 17.21 23.77 11.78
CA LYS A 145 18.23 23.42 12.79
C LYS A 145 19.48 22.80 12.19
N PHE A 146 19.36 22.08 11.08
CA PHE A 146 20.44 21.29 10.50
C PHE A 146 20.49 21.41 8.96
N PRO A 147 20.74 22.61 8.41
CA PRO A 147 20.67 22.86 6.96
C PRO A 147 21.63 22.00 6.14
N LYS A 148 22.77 21.56 6.71
CA LYS A 148 23.68 20.60 6.08
C LYS A 148 23.05 19.20 5.96
N VAL A 149 22.38 18.72 7.01
CA VAL A 149 21.66 17.42 7.01
C VAL A 149 20.46 17.48 6.07
N PHE A 150 19.74 18.61 6.02
CA PHE A 150 18.65 18.84 5.06
C PHE A 150 19.12 18.71 3.60
N SER A 151 20.33 19.21 3.28
CA SER A 151 20.89 19.05 1.93
C SER A 151 21.22 17.60 1.56
N ILE A 152 21.62 16.79 2.56
CA ILE A 152 21.85 15.35 2.41
C ILE A 152 20.51 14.63 2.25
N PHE A 153 19.50 14.98 3.04
CA PHE A 153 18.14 14.43 2.93
C PHE A 153 17.54 14.68 1.53
N LEU A 154 17.61 15.91 1.01
CA LEU A 154 17.11 16.28 -0.32
C LEU A 154 17.81 15.56 -1.48
N SER A 155 19.09 15.23 -1.32
CA SER A 155 19.86 14.55 -2.38
C SER A 155 19.57 13.05 -2.44
N HIS A 156 18.99 12.47 -1.38
CA HIS A 156 18.71 11.03 -1.27
C HIS A 156 17.22 10.71 -1.28
N SER A 157 16.36 11.61 -0.79
CA SER A 157 14.92 11.58 -1.07
C SER A 157 14.71 11.95 -2.53
N GLY A 158 14.82 10.97 -3.43
CA GLY A 158 14.34 11.09 -4.80
C GLY A 158 12.96 11.75 -4.75
N ALA A 159 12.85 12.93 -5.38
CA ALA A 159 11.76 13.89 -5.19
C ALA A 159 10.42 13.25 -4.86
N VAL A 160 10.02 13.28 -3.59
CA VAL A 160 8.65 13.03 -3.17
C VAL A 160 7.85 14.21 -3.72
N GLN A 161 7.37 14.07 -4.96
CA GLN A 161 6.51 15.08 -5.56
C GLN A 161 5.20 15.10 -4.78
N ASP A 162 5.06 16.17 -4.02
CA ASP A 162 3.83 16.70 -3.43
C ASP A 162 2.70 16.67 -4.47
N GLN A 163 1.87 15.62 -4.43
CA GLN A 163 0.72 15.48 -5.32
C GLN A 163 -0.51 16.01 -4.59
N ARG A 164 -0.83 17.27 -4.87
CA ARG A 164 -2.07 17.94 -4.45
C ARG A 164 -3.28 17.00 -4.58
N VAL A 165 -3.88 16.67 -3.46
CA VAL A 165 -5.15 15.96 -3.40
C VAL A 165 -6.25 16.91 -3.90
N ALA A 166 -6.70 16.69 -5.13
CA ALA A 166 -7.93 17.29 -5.63
C ALA A 166 -9.10 16.46 -5.10
N THR A 167 -9.79 16.99 -4.09
CA THR A 167 -11.13 16.54 -3.70
C THR A 167 -12.07 16.75 -4.89
N LYS A 168 -12.55 15.66 -5.48
CA LYS A 168 -13.72 15.69 -6.36
C LYS A 168 -14.60 14.47 -6.13
N SER A 169 -15.64 14.70 -5.33
CA SER A 169 -16.89 13.96 -5.37
C SER A 169 -17.53 14.06 -6.76
N GLN A 170 -17.90 12.93 -7.39
CA GLN A 170 -19.10 12.69 -8.24
C GLN A 170 -18.90 11.40 -9.07
N GLN A 171 -19.70 10.37 -8.79
CA GLN A 171 -20.93 9.98 -9.52
C GLN A 171 -20.69 9.30 -10.89
N THR A 172 -21.06 8.00 -10.91
CA THR A 172 -21.74 7.23 -11.98
C THR A 172 -21.41 7.52 -13.45
N SER A 173 -20.76 6.56 -14.13
CA SER A 173 -21.31 5.83 -15.29
C SER A 173 -20.24 5.08 -16.11
N ASN A 174 -20.42 3.77 -16.24
CA ASN A 174 -20.04 2.80 -17.28
C ASN A 174 -18.81 2.98 -18.21
N SER A 175 -18.06 1.86 -18.25
CA SER A 175 -17.31 1.25 -19.37
C SER A 175 -16.06 1.96 -19.87
N ILE A 176 -14.90 1.29 -19.73
CA ILE A 176 -13.94 0.92 -20.79
C ILE A 176 -12.86 0.04 -20.13
N LEU A 177 -12.93 -1.29 -20.36
CA LEU A 177 -11.97 -2.28 -19.87
C LEU A 177 -10.82 -2.46 -20.87
N SER A 178 -9.60 -2.09 -20.47
CA SER A 178 -8.38 -2.41 -21.21
C SER A 178 -7.84 -3.80 -20.82
N LYS A 179 -7.48 -4.59 -21.83
CA LYS A 179 -7.24 -6.05 -21.83
C LYS A 179 -6.04 -6.58 -21.00
N THR A 180 -5.49 -5.81 -20.07
CA THR A 180 -4.34 -6.22 -19.24
C THR A 180 -4.67 -6.37 -17.76
N GLY A 181 -5.88 -6.01 -17.32
CA GLY A 181 -6.34 -6.18 -15.94
C GLY A 181 -7.06 -7.50 -15.63
N LEU A 182 -7.27 -8.37 -16.63
CA LEU A 182 -8.16 -9.55 -16.50
C LEU A 182 -7.49 -10.75 -15.79
N SER A 183 -6.16 -10.76 -15.59
CA SER A 183 -5.48 -11.90 -14.97
C SER A 183 -5.32 -11.80 -13.45
N LEU A 184 -5.47 -10.62 -12.85
CA LEU A 184 -5.42 -10.45 -11.38
C LEU A 184 -6.82 -10.49 -10.74
N LEU A 185 -7.88 -10.16 -11.49
CA LEU A 185 -9.25 -10.16 -10.98
C LEU A 185 -9.93 -11.53 -11.03
N LYS A 186 -9.26 -12.54 -11.62
CA LYS A 186 -9.79 -13.90 -11.73
C LYS A 186 -9.85 -14.64 -10.38
N ASP A 187 -9.06 -14.19 -9.40
CA ASP A 187 -8.96 -14.85 -8.09
C ASP A 187 -9.74 -14.14 -6.97
N CYS A 188 -10.31 -12.96 -7.24
CA CYS A 188 -11.18 -12.23 -6.28
C CYS A 188 -12.68 -12.28 -6.64
N CYS A 189 -13.03 -12.79 -7.82
CA CYS A 189 -14.42 -12.94 -8.26
C CYS A 189 -14.60 -14.32 -8.89
N GLY A 190 -14.85 -15.33 -8.07
CA GLY A 190 -15.33 -16.65 -8.49
C GLY A 190 -16.77 -16.63 -9.02
N PHE A 191 -17.16 -15.57 -9.73
CA PHE A 191 -18.49 -15.43 -10.34
C PHE A 191 -18.33 -15.37 -11.86
N THR A 192 -18.57 -16.50 -12.52
CA THR A 192 -19.03 -16.47 -13.92
C THR A 192 -20.45 -15.90 -13.92
N CYS A 193 -20.58 -14.57 -13.79
CA CYS A 193 -21.82 -13.88 -14.06
C CYS A 193 -21.97 -13.81 -15.59
N SER A 194 -22.62 -14.80 -16.18
CA SER A 194 -23.13 -14.66 -17.54
C SER A 194 -24.26 -13.64 -17.52
N VAL A 195 -23.96 -12.43 -17.96
CA VAL A 195 -24.98 -11.45 -18.33
C VAL A 195 -25.58 -11.93 -19.65
N MET A 196 -26.84 -12.37 -19.59
CA MET A 196 -27.76 -12.39 -20.73
C MET A 196 -28.59 -11.11 -20.69
#